data_AF-A0A7K5ECP4-F1
#
_entry.id   AF-A0A7K5ECP4-F1
#
_cell.length_a   1.000
_cell.length_b   1.000
_cell.length_c   1.000
_cell.angle_alpha   90.00
_cell.angle_beta   90.00
_cell.angle_gamma   90.00
#
_symmetry.space_group_name_H-M   'P 1'
#
loop_
_entity.id
_entity.type
_entity.pdbx_description
1 polymer ?
#
loop_
_entity_poly.entity_id
_entity_poly.type
_entity_poly.pdbx_seq_one_letter_code
_entity_poly.pdbx_strand_id
1 'polypeptide(L)'
;VRVSAKAVYSKYSIEPASLIDFGAMIKGTKKTQTVVLENKGMLSFRFRIQQAPEDASALEGKRYEKPCTTLPGCSRHSSSHQPLLELFLQGHLTLGMFTVSPCSGSISPWGQQKITVECLAGQEGTCEEQLYIDITGR
;
A
#
# COMPACT_ATOMS: atom_id res chain seq x y z
N VAL A 1 -13.36 35.66 34.91
CA VAL A 1 -12.25 34.88 34.29
C VAL A 1 -12.85 33.87 33.33
N ARG A 2 -12.33 33.72 32.11
CA ARG A 2 -12.87 32.80 31.09
C ARG A 2 -11.73 31.94 30.55
N VAL A 3 -11.91 30.62 30.55
CA VAL A 3 -10.92 29.64 30.08
C VAL A 3 -11.60 28.79 29.00
N SER A 4 -10.87 28.48 27.93
CA SER A 4 -11.31 27.54 26.89
C SER A 4 -10.20 26.58 26.50
N ALA A 5 -10.56 25.33 26.23
CA ALA A 5 -9.66 24.29 25.73
C ALA A 5 -10.26 23.68 24.46
N LYS A 6 -9.40 23.20 23.54
CA LYS A 6 -9.79 22.53 22.30
C LYS A 6 -8.94 21.28 22.10
N ALA A 7 -9.59 20.15 21.85
CA ALA A 7 -8.92 18.93 21.43
C ALA A 7 -8.73 18.90 19.91
N VAL A 8 -7.57 18.43 19.45
CA VAL A 8 -7.26 18.18 18.03
C VAL A 8 -6.79 16.74 17.88
N TYR A 9 -7.01 16.15 16.71
CA TYR A 9 -6.60 14.78 16.38
C TYR A 9 -6.03 14.74 14.96
N SER A 10 -5.21 13.72 14.68
CA SER A 10 -4.68 13.47 13.34
C SER A 10 -5.81 13.04 12.40
N LYS A 11 -5.93 13.71 11.26
CA LYS A 11 -6.95 13.42 10.24
C LYS A 11 -6.26 13.32 8.89
N TYR A 12 -6.57 12.30 8.11
CA TYR A 12 -5.96 12.06 6.81
C TYR A 12 -6.97 11.49 5.81
N SER A 13 -6.61 11.50 4.53
CA SER A 13 -7.31 10.76 3.48
C SER A 13 -6.32 10.11 2.51
N ILE A 14 -6.76 9.04 1.86
CA ILE A 14 -6.00 8.28 0.88
C ILE A 14 -6.82 8.27 -0.41
N GLU A 15 -6.23 8.74 -1.51
CA GLU A 15 -6.90 8.79 -2.81
C GLU A 15 -6.03 8.14 -3.90
N PRO A 16 -6.58 7.25 -4.74
CA PRO A 16 -7.96 6.78 -4.72
C PRO A 16 -8.25 5.88 -3.51
N ALA A 17 -9.48 5.92 -3.01
CA ALA A 17 -9.95 5.00 -1.96
C ALA A 17 -10.21 3.58 -2.46
N SER A 18 -10.19 3.36 -3.78
CA SER A 18 -10.33 2.06 -4.41
C SER A 18 -9.01 1.29 -4.43
N LEU A 19 -9.10 -0.02 -4.66
CA LEU A 19 -7.93 -0.85 -4.94
C LEU A 19 -7.16 -0.32 -6.15
N ILE A 20 -5.83 -0.46 -6.10
CA ILE A 20 -4.96 -0.13 -7.23
C ILE A 20 -4.96 -1.33 -8.17
N ASP A 21 -5.55 -1.14 -9.34
CA ASP A 21 -5.55 -2.16 -10.39
C ASP A 21 -4.64 -1.74 -11.57
N PHE A 22 -3.76 -2.65 -11.96
CA PHE A 22 -2.90 -2.50 -13.12
C PHE A 22 -3.50 -3.13 -14.39
N GLY A 23 -4.50 -4.00 -14.23
CA GLY A 23 -5.15 -4.76 -15.29
C GLY A 23 -4.23 -5.81 -15.91
N ALA A 24 -4.66 -6.38 -17.03
CA ALA A 24 -3.80 -7.23 -17.84
C ALA A 24 -2.60 -6.43 -18.37
N MET A 25 -1.39 -6.94 -18.12
CA MET A 25 -0.13 -6.32 -18.56
C MET A 25 0.67 -7.30 -19.44
N ILE A 26 1.35 -6.75 -20.43
CA ILE A 26 2.23 -7.53 -21.30
C ILE A 26 3.52 -7.82 -20.55
N LYS A 27 4.03 -9.06 -20.65
CA LYS A 27 5.31 -9.44 -20.04
C LYS A 27 6.43 -8.49 -20.48
N GLY A 28 7.25 -8.06 -19.52
CA GLY A 28 8.33 -7.10 -19.70
C GLY A 28 7.90 -5.63 -19.67
N THR A 29 6.60 -5.32 -19.58
CA THR A 29 6.13 -3.94 -19.45
C THR A 29 6.10 -3.47 -18.00
N LYS A 30 6.12 -2.15 -17.84
CA LYS A 30 6.04 -1.47 -16.56
C LYS A 30 4.89 -0.47 -16.57
N LYS A 31 4.12 -0.43 -15.50
CA LYS A 31 3.03 0.52 -15.31
C LYS A 31 3.14 1.13 -13.93
N THR A 32 2.86 2.42 -13.82
CA THR A 32 2.94 3.17 -12.56
C THR A 32 1.57 3.75 -12.26
N GLN A 33 1.13 3.58 -11.01
CA GLN A 33 -0.06 4.20 -10.43
C GLN A 33 0.37 5.07 -9.25
N THR A 34 -0.50 6.00 -8.84
CA THR A 34 -0.21 6.91 -7.73
C THR A 34 -1.35 6.91 -6.73
N VAL A 35 -0.99 6.90 -5.45
CA VAL A 35 -1.86 7.15 -4.31
C VAL A 35 -1.44 8.44 -3.65
N VAL A 36 -2.39 9.26 -3.23
CA VAL A 36 -2.17 10.51 -2.52
C VAL A 36 -2.60 10.33 -1.07
N LEU A 37 -1.64 10.43 -0.15
CA LEU A 37 -1.89 10.52 1.28
C LEU A 37 -1.91 11.99 1.68
N GLU A 38 -3.07 12.49 2.10
CA GLU A 38 -3.26 13.89 2.47
C GLU A 38 -3.48 14.03 3.98
N ASN A 39 -2.82 14.99 4.60
CA ASN A 39 -3.08 15.39 5.98
C ASN A 39 -4.17 16.46 6.03
N LYS A 40 -5.36 16.10 6.49
CA LYS A 40 -6.51 16.99 6.67
C LYS A 40 -6.62 17.53 8.11
N GLY A 41 -5.61 17.26 8.93
CA GLY A 41 -5.55 17.64 10.33
C GLY A 41 -4.65 18.84 10.58
N MET A 42 -4.63 19.27 11.85
CA MET A 42 -3.79 20.37 12.32
C MET A 42 -2.44 19.91 12.90
N LEU A 43 -2.22 18.60 12.99
CA LEU A 43 -1.01 17.98 13.52
C LEU A 43 -0.20 17.40 12.36
N SER A 44 1.11 17.57 12.37
CA SER A 44 1.96 16.80 11.47
C SER A 44 1.96 15.33 11.89
N PHE A 45 2.06 14.42 10.91
CA PHE A 45 2.23 13.00 11.19
C PHE A 45 3.34 12.40 10.33
N ARG A 46 3.83 11.25 10.76
CA ARG A 46 4.69 10.40 9.94
C ARG A 46 3.89 9.21 9.41
N PHE A 47 4.29 8.71 8.25
CA PHE A 47 3.71 7.49 7.70
C PHE A 47 4.80 6.47 7.40
N ARG A 48 4.43 5.18 7.44
CA ARG A 48 5.26 4.07 6.99
C ARG A 48 4.39 3.02 6.30
N ILE A 49 4.84 2.53 5.15
CA ILE A 49 4.16 1.50 4.37
C ILE A 49 4.80 0.15 4.71
N GLN A 50 3.98 -0.86 4.99
CA GLN A 50 4.41 -2.19 5.40
C GLN A 50 3.55 -3.26 4.74
N GLN A 51 4.12 -4.45 4.55
CA GLN A 51 3.37 -5.63 4.11
C GLN A 51 2.36 -6.05 5.19
N ALA A 52 1.20 -6.55 4.76
CA ALA A 52 0.26 -7.21 5.63
C ALA A 52 0.87 -8.42 6.36
N PRO A 53 0.64 -8.61 7.67
CA PRO A 53 0.95 -9.87 8.32
C PRO A 53 0.07 -11.00 7.74
N GLU A 54 0.63 -12.20 7.57
CA GLU A 54 -0.01 -13.34 6.88
C GLU A 54 -1.41 -13.72 7.44
N ASP A 55 -1.66 -13.44 8.72
CA ASP A 55 -2.91 -13.78 9.42
C ASP A 55 -4.10 -12.83 9.13
N ALA A 56 -3.91 -11.73 8.42
CA ALA A 56 -5.01 -10.79 8.11
C ALA A 56 -5.90 -11.27 6.93
N SER A 57 -5.46 -12.26 6.17
CA SER A 57 -6.19 -12.79 5.00
C SER A 57 -7.42 -13.64 5.36
N ALA A 58 -7.66 -13.94 6.64
CA ALA A 58 -8.71 -14.85 7.09
C ALA A 58 -10.06 -14.19 7.44
N LEU A 59 -10.18 -12.85 7.49
CA LEU A 59 -11.35 -12.20 8.10
C LEU A 59 -12.25 -11.34 7.19
N GLU A 60 -11.98 -11.17 5.91
CA GLU A 60 -12.94 -10.52 4.98
C GLU A 60 -13.45 -11.48 3.90
N GLY A 61 -14.18 -12.50 4.37
CA GLY A 61 -14.99 -13.36 3.52
C GLY A 61 -16.23 -12.63 2.99
N LYS A 62 -16.12 -12.02 1.80
CA LYS A 62 -17.22 -11.98 0.81
C LYS A 62 -16.67 -12.28 -0.58
N ARG A 63 -16.46 -13.58 -0.77
CA ARG A 63 -16.22 -14.28 -2.02
C ARG A 63 -17.28 -13.88 -3.05
N TYR A 64 -16.94 -13.07 -4.04
CA TYR A 64 -17.70 -13.00 -5.28
C TYR A 64 -17.39 -14.27 -6.08
N GLU A 65 -18.21 -15.31 -5.91
CA GLU A 65 -18.13 -16.52 -6.72
C GLU A 65 -18.81 -16.31 -8.07
N LYS A 66 -18.06 -16.42 -9.18
CA LYS A 66 -18.42 -17.16 -10.42
C LYS A 66 -17.31 -17.07 -11.50
N PRO A 67 -17.22 -18.05 -12.43
CA PRO A 67 -16.39 -19.24 -12.28
C PRO A 67 -15.28 -19.29 -13.34
N CYS A 68 -14.03 -19.51 -12.94
CA CYS A 68 -12.96 -19.82 -13.90
C CYS A 68 -12.74 -21.33 -13.95
N THR A 69 -13.00 -21.88 -15.14
CA THR A 69 -12.88 -23.29 -15.48
C THR A 69 -11.45 -23.77 -15.21
N THR A 70 -11.36 -24.81 -14.40
CA THR A 70 -10.28 -25.79 -14.22
C THR A 70 -9.02 -25.60 -15.11
N LEU A 71 -7.95 -25.09 -14.51
CA LEU A 71 -6.57 -25.42 -14.89
C LEU A 71 -5.75 -25.71 -13.62
N PRO A 72 -5.05 -26.85 -13.53
CA PRO A 72 -4.22 -27.17 -12.37
C PRO A 72 -2.88 -26.43 -12.49
N GLY A 73 -2.64 -25.42 -11.64
CA GLY A 73 -1.33 -24.73 -11.65
C GLY A 73 -1.17 -23.43 -10.88
N CYS A 74 -2.17 -22.93 -10.14
CA CYS A 74 -1.99 -21.73 -9.32
C CYS A 74 -1.21 -22.05 -8.02
N SER A 75 0.12 -22.02 -8.12
CA SER A 75 0.97 -21.93 -6.93
C SER A 75 0.86 -20.49 -6.40
N ARG A 76 0.21 -20.35 -5.24
CA ARG A 76 0.33 -19.13 -4.41
C ARG A 76 1.80 -18.97 -4.09
N HIS A 77 2.47 -18.05 -4.78
CA HIS A 77 3.89 -17.84 -4.55
C HIS A 77 4.05 -17.06 -3.25
N SER A 78 4.19 -17.79 -2.13
CA SER A 78 4.73 -17.24 -0.89
C SER A 78 6.15 -16.79 -1.23
N SER A 79 6.33 -15.50 -1.48
CA SER A 79 7.63 -14.96 -1.84
C SER A 79 8.47 -14.82 -0.57
N SER A 80 9.33 -15.83 -0.42
CA SER A 80 10.61 -15.82 0.27
C SER A 80 11.07 -14.47 0.82
N HIS A 81 11.32 -14.43 2.13
CA HIS A 81 12.06 -13.41 2.85
C HIS A 81 13.38 -13.03 2.15
N GLN A 82 13.34 -12.05 1.26
CA GLN A 82 14.52 -11.24 0.96
C GLN A 82 14.70 -10.24 2.11
N PRO A 83 15.93 -9.76 2.40
CA PRO A 83 16.18 -8.91 3.56
C PRO A 83 15.50 -7.55 3.32
N LEU A 84 14.26 -7.46 3.79
CA LEU A 84 13.40 -6.28 3.83
C LEU A 84 14.15 -5.05 4.39
N LEU A 85 15.21 -5.28 5.16
CA LEU A 85 16.13 -4.26 5.69
C LEU A 85 16.90 -3.46 4.61
N GLU A 86 17.33 -4.05 3.49
CA GLU A 86 18.14 -3.32 2.48
C GLU A 86 17.29 -2.39 1.59
N LEU A 87 16.03 -2.76 1.32
CA LEU A 87 15.13 -1.99 0.45
C LEU A 87 14.55 -0.75 1.16
N PHE A 88 14.22 -0.87 2.45
CA PHE A 88 13.79 0.27 3.27
C PHE A 88 14.84 1.39 3.33
N LEU A 89 16.14 1.06 3.27
CA LEU A 89 17.22 2.06 3.29
C LEU A 89 17.20 2.98 2.08
N GLN A 90 16.60 2.54 0.96
CA GLN A 90 16.49 3.33 -0.27
C GLN A 90 15.09 3.95 -0.43
N GLY A 91 14.27 3.97 0.64
CA GLY A 91 12.98 4.67 0.69
C GLY A 91 11.88 4.04 -0.16
N HIS A 92 12.08 2.80 -0.62
CA HIS A 92 11.10 2.05 -1.37
C HIS A 92 10.81 0.69 -0.72
N LEU A 93 9.65 0.13 -1.02
CA LEU A 93 9.21 -1.18 -0.58
C LEU A 93 8.87 -2.02 -1.81
N THR A 94 9.59 -3.11 -2.05
CA THR A 94 9.32 -4.05 -3.16
C THR A 94 8.72 -5.34 -2.64
N LEU A 95 7.60 -5.75 -3.23
CA LEU A 95 6.82 -6.96 -2.90
C LEU A 95 6.37 -7.62 -4.19
N GLY A 96 6.89 -8.83 -4.44
CA GLY A 96 6.68 -9.53 -5.71
C GLY A 96 7.09 -8.66 -6.90
N MET A 97 6.11 -8.30 -7.74
CA MET A 97 6.30 -7.47 -8.93
C MET A 97 6.03 -5.97 -8.70
N PHE A 98 5.70 -5.58 -7.48
CA PHE A 98 5.33 -4.22 -7.11
C PHE A 98 6.43 -3.50 -6.35
N THR A 99 6.69 -2.23 -6.69
CA THR A 99 7.59 -1.34 -5.95
C THR A 99 6.85 -0.08 -5.55
N VAL A 100 6.89 0.26 -4.25
CA VAL A 100 6.19 1.41 -3.66
C VAL A 100 7.18 2.42 -3.15
N SER A 101 7.00 3.70 -3.51
CA SER A 101 7.86 4.80 -3.05
C SER A 101 7.13 6.15 -2.98
N PRO A 102 7.47 7.04 -2.04
CA PRO A 102 8.24 6.74 -0.83
C PRO A 102 7.47 5.79 0.10
N CYS A 103 8.18 4.85 0.74
CA CYS A 103 7.58 3.93 1.70
C CYS A 103 7.48 4.50 3.13
N SER A 104 8.01 5.71 3.37
CA SER A 104 7.85 6.42 4.64
C SER A 104 8.13 7.90 4.48
N GLY A 105 7.62 8.73 5.39
CA GLY A 105 7.88 10.16 5.39
C GLY A 105 7.09 10.91 6.45
N SER A 106 7.14 12.24 6.40
CA SER A 106 6.37 13.14 7.27
C SER A 106 5.52 14.09 6.45
N ILE A 107 4.28 14.34 6.88
CA ILE A 107 3.35 15.25 6.21
C ILE A 107 2.94 16.35 7.18
N SER A 108 3.19 17.60 6.81
CA SER A 108 2.75 18.78 7.56
C SER A 108 1.23 18.89 7.59
N PRO A 109 0.64 19.69 8.50
CA PRO A 109 -0.77 20.03 8.43
C PRO A 109 -1.14 20.52 7.03
N TRP A 110 -2.25 20.02 6.48
CA TRP A 110 -2.74 20.36 5.13
C TRP A 110 -1.79 19.98 3.98
N GLY A 111 -0.72 19.24 4.28
CA GLY A 111 0.21 18.71 3.28
C GLY A 111 -0.31 17.44 2.63
N GLN A 112 0.31 17.06 1.52
CA GLN A 112 0.03 15.81 0.83
C GLN A 112 1.33 15.13 0.38
N GLN A 113 1.30 13.80 0.32
CA GLN A 113 2.36 12.97 -0.20
C GLN A 113 1.83 12.12 -1.35
N LYS A 114 2.47 12.22 -2.51
CA LYS A 114 2.25 11.28 -3.62
C LYS A 114 3.12 10.05 -3.41
N ILE A 115 2.50 8.87 -3.41
CA ILE A 115 3.11 7.56 -3.28
C ILE A 115 2.89 6.85 -4.62
N THR A 116 3.98 6.51 -5.30
CA THR A 116 3.95 5.76 -6.55
C THR A 116 4.01 4.27 -6.27
N VAL A 117 3.13 3.52 -6.93
CA VAL A 117 3.16 2.06 -6.98
C VAL A 117 3.48 1.68 -8.41
N GLU A 118 4.58 0.97 -8.58
CA GLU A 118 5.08 0.52 -9.86
C GLU A 118 4.93 -0.99 -9.97
N CYS A 119 4.33 -1.45 -11.06
CA CYS A 119 4.19 -2.86 -11.39
C CYS A 119 5.10 -3.20 -12.58
N LEU A 120 6.00 -4.17 -12.40
CA LEU A 120 6.86 -4.69 -13.46
C LEU A 120 6.43 -6.12 -13.82
N ALA A 121 5.86 -6.31 -15.00
CA ALA A 121 5.34 -7.60 -15.47
C ALA A 121 6.44 -8.60 -15.87
N GLY A 122 7.31 -9.01 -14.94
CA GLY A 122 8.46 -9.88 -15.22
C GLY A 122 8.09 -11.35 -15.52
N GLN A 123 7.01 -11.85 -14.93
CA GLN A 123 6.52 -13.22 -15.09
C GLN A 123 5.04 -13.25 -15.45
N GLU A 124 4.62 -14.36 -16.06
CA GLU A 124 3.22 -14.61 -16.39
C GLU A 124 2.47 -15.11 -15.15
N GLY A 125 1.26 -14.62 -14.95
CA GLY A 125 0.41 -14.99 -13.82
C GLY A 125 -0.39 -13.81 -13.26
N THR A 126 -1.07 -14.08 -12.16
CA THR A 126 -1.78 -13.07 -11.36
C THR A 126 -1.00 -12.80 -10.07
N CYS A 127 -0.82 -11.54 -9.72
CA CYS A 127 -0.18 -11.13 -8.47
C CYS A 127 -1.10 -10.14 -7.74
N GLU A 128 -1.28 -10.37 -6.44
CA GLU A 128 -2.06 -9.54 -5.54
C GLU A 128 -1.28 -9.42 -4.24
N GLU A 129 -1.08 -8.20 -3.77
CA GLU A 129 -0.31 -7.91 -2.56
C GLU A 129 -1.08 -6.91 -1.70
N GLN A 130 -1.09 -7.15 -0.37
CA GLN A 130 -1.78 -6.29 0.58
C GLN A 130 -0.78 -5.49 1.42
N LEU A 131 -1.01 -4.18 1.46
CA LEU A 131 -0.15 -3.20 2.14
C LEU A 131 -0.96 -2.41 3.16
N TYR A 132 -0.28 -1.97 4.22
CA TYR A 132 -0.82 -1.04 5.20
C TYR A 132 0.02 0.22 5.27
N ILE A 133 -0.65 1.36 5.44
CA ILE A 133 -0.02 2.63 5.77
C ILE A 133 -0.21 2.88 7.26
N ASP A 134 0.85 2.71 8.04
CA ASP A 134 0.85 3.06 9.45
C ASP A 134 1.06 4.57 9.62
N ILE A 135 0.20 5.21 10.40
CA ILE A 135 0.28 6.62 10.77
C ILE A 135 0.84 6.72 12.19
N THR A 136 2.06 7.25 12.29
CA THR A 136 2.84 7.34 13.53
C THR A 136 3.09 8.79 13.94
N GLY A 137 3.40 9.01 15.23
CA GLY A 137 3.57 10.35 15.81
C GLY A 137 2.25 10.97 16.30
N ARG A 138 1.44 10.15 16.95
CA ARG A 138 0.14 10.49 17.56
C ARG A 138 0.33 11.40 18.78
#